data_AF-A0A963SZR2-F1
#
_entry.id   AF-A0A963SZR2-F1
#
_cell.length_a   1.000
_cell.length_b   1.000
_cell.length_c   1.000
_cell.angle_alpha   90.00
_cell.angle_beta   90.00
_cell.angle_gamma   90.00
#
_symmetry.space_group_name_H-M   'P 1'
#
loop_
_entity.id
_entity.type
_entity.pdbx_description
1 polymer ?
#
loop_
_entity_poly.entity_id
_entity_poly.type
_entity_poly.pdbx_seq_one_letter_code
_entity_poly.pdbx_strand_id
1 'polypeptide(L)'
;MDPKTARIFAFAAVQRGETPPILSRKGDLEGALDRLEAAVANNDHLIGHNILRHDLPHLAAARPRLAMLFGAPIDTLWLNPLAFPRNPYHHLVKHYHDGRLQAGHVNNPELDARLVFQVLENQLNAFHDLQRAEPDALTAYHFLATRQEASAGFDAVFSLVRSAPVPSGRAAEDAIRRLLSGRACSRRIEQTLGRLASPQLGWPMAYALSWISVAGGESVMPPWVRMQFREAALIVRHLRDTACDSPDCAWCREKNDPKRALSRWFGFEAFRRQPVDDMGRPLQERIVDEAMHGQSILGILPTGTGKSVCYQIPALSKFDKTGALTRNVEFARNAQNLLQFLRWRLV
;
A
#
# COMPACT_ATOMS: atom_id res chain seq x y z
N MET A 1 -4.57 -18.17 18.82
CA MET A 1 -5.28 -17.54 19.95
C MET A 1 -6.67 -18.13 20.11
N ASP A 2 -7.19 -18.21 21.34
CA ASP A 2 -8.62 -18.45 21.57
C ASP A 2 -9.41 -17.17 21.26
N PRO A 3 -10.32 -17.17 20.26
CA PRO A 3 -11.08 -15.99 19.87
C PRO A 3 -11.99 -15.42 20.98
N LYS A 4 -12.38 -16.24 21.95
CA LYS A 4 -13.32 -15.85 23.02
C LYS A 4 -12.61 -15.23 24.21
N THR A 5 -11.40 -15.71 24.51
CA THR A 5 -10.68 -15.35 25.74
C THR A 5 -9.44 -14.50 25.48
N ALA A 6 -9.05 -14.32 24.21
CA ALA A 6 -7.81 -13.66 23.78
C ALA A 6 -6.54 -14.26 24.41
N ARG A 7 -6.62 -15.51 24.91
CA ARG A 7 -5.48 -16.24 25.49
C ARG A 7 -4.74 -17.05 24.44
N ILE A 8 -3.45 -17.27 24.69
CA ILE A 8 -2.61 -18.16 23.90
C ILE A 8 -3.10 -19.60 24.10
N PHE A 9 -3.62 -20.20 23.03
CA PHE A 9 -4.05 -21.61 23.02
C PHE A 9 -2.91 -22.55 22.64
N ALA A 10 -2.11 -22.15 21.66
CA ALA A 10 -0.93 -22.85 21.17
C ALA A 10 -0.03 -21.84 20.44
N PHE A 11 1.28 -22.09 20.46
CA PHE A 11 2.25 -21.38 19.63
C PHE A 11 3.38 -22.33 19.22
N ALA A 12 4.11 -21.96 18.19
CA ALA A 12 5.37 -22.60 17.84
C ALA A 12 6.42 -21.52 17.53
N ALA A 13 7.66 -21.79 17.92
CA ALA A 13 8.82 -21.01 17.52
C ALA A 13 9.89 -21.97 16.98
N VAL A 14 10.55 -21.55 15.91
CA VAL A 14 11.53 -22.37 15.18
C VAL A 14 12.77 -21.52 14.96
N GLN A 15 13.94 -22.05 15.33
CA GLN A 15 15.22 -21.47 14.99
C GLN A 15 15.73 -22.08 13.68
N ARG A 16 16.29 -21.26 12.79
CA ARG A 16 16.72 -21.71 11.46
C ARG A 16 17.85 -22.74 11.60
N GLY A 17 17.63 -23.94 11.06
CA GLY A 17 18.62 -25.02 11.10
C GLY A 17 18.58 -25.88 12.36
N GLU A 18 17.73 -25.56 13.35
CA GLU A 18 17.64 -26.31 14.59
C GLU A 18 16.37 -27.15 14.70
N THR A 19 16.51 -28.31 15.35
CA THR A 19 15.43 -29.17 15.81
C THR A 19 15.76 -29.67 17.22
N PRO A 20 14.77 -29.81 18.12
CA PRO A 20 13.32 -29.66 17.92
C PRO A 20 12.80 -28.20 18.03
N PRO A 21 11.63 -27.89 17.44
CA PRO A 21 10.98 -26.58 17.62
C PRO A 21 10.46 -26.40 19.05
N ILE A 22 10.30 -25.15 19.47
CA ILE A 22 9.63 -24.82 20.73
C ILE A 22 8.13 -24.83 20.47
N LEU A 23 7.42 -25.78 21.07
CA LEU A 23 5.97 -25.91 20.95
C LEU A 23 5.31 -25.62 22.29
N SER A 24 4.20 -24.88 22.25
CA SER A 24 3.25 -24.82 23.36
C SER A 24 1.95 -25.49 22.95
N ARG A 25 1.56 -26.50 23.74
CA ARG A 25 0.29 -27.22 23.64
C ARG A 25 -0.49 -27.06 24.94
N LYS A 26 -1.77 -27.42 24.91
CA LYS A 26 -2.70 -27.26 26.05
C LYS A 26 -2.09 -27.83 27.34
N GLY A 27 -1.79 -26.96 28.31
CA GLY A 27 -1.23 -27.30 29.62
C GLY A 27 0.27 -27.00 29.82
N ASP A 28 1.03 -26.70 28.77
CA ASP A 28 2.48 -26.37 28.83
C ASP A 28 2.75 -24.97 28.26
N LEU A 29 2.03 -23.96 28.75
CA LEU A 29 2.27 -22.58 28.31
C LEU A 29 3.50 -22.00 28.98
N GLU A 30 3.58 -22.07 30.31
CA GLU A 30 4.70 -21.49 31.07
C GLU A 30 6.05 -22.12 30.70
N GLY A 31 6.13 -23.45 30.65
CA GLY A 31 7.37 -24.14 30.26
C GLY A 31 7.81 -23.84 28.83
N ALA A 32 6.86 -23.66 27.90
CA ALA A 32 7.18 -23.23 26.54
C ALA A 32 7.63 -21.76 26.47
N LEU A 33 7.05 -20.88 27.29
CA LEU A 33 7.47 -19.48 27.39
C LEU A 33 8.89 -19.37 27.98
N ASP A 34 9.25 -20.20 28.95
CA ASP A 34 10.62 -20.25 29.50
C ASP A 34 11.63 -20.66 28.42
N ARG A 35 11.30 -21.68 27.62
CA ARG A 35 12.13 -22.08 26.47
C ARG A 35 12.25 -20.97 25.42
N LEU A 36 11.16 -20.26 25.14
CA LEU A 36 11.15 -19.14 24.19
C LEU A 36 12.01 -17.97 24.70
N GLU A 37 11.90 -17.62 25.98
CA GLU A 37 12.69 -16.56 26.62
C GLU A 37 14.19 -16.87 26.51
N ALA A 38 14.60 -18.10 26.82
CA ALA A 38 15.98 -18.57 26.69
C ALA A 38 16.49 -18.57 25.24
N ALA A 39 15.64 -18.95 24.27
CA ALA A 39 16.03 -18.97 22.87
C ALA A 39 16.20 -17.54 22.31
N VAL A 40 15.27 -16.64 22.60
CA VAL A 40 15.29 -15.26 22.08
C VAL A 40 16.48 -14.48 22.64
N ALA A 41 16.90 -14.76 23.87
CA ALA A 41 18.10 -14.12 24.45
C ALA A 41 19.39 -14.36 23.64
N ASN A 42 19.42 -15.40 22.80
CA ASN A 42 20.59 -15.78 21.99
C ASN A 42 20.40 -15.51 20.48
N ASN A 43 19.29 -14.86 20.08
CA ASN A 43 18.97 -14.61 18.67
C ASN A 43 18.78 -13.11 18.42
N ASP A 44 19.34 -12.60 17.32
CA ASP A 44 19.33 -11.16 17.02
C ASP A 44 17.95 -10.64 16.60
N HIS A 45 17.16 -11.47 15.91
CA HIS A 45 15.89 -11.05 15.32
C HIS A 45 14.81 -12.12 15.45
N LEU A 46 13.63 -11.69 15.89
CA LEU A 46 12.41 -12.51 15.84
C LEU A 46 11.66 -12.23 14.54
N ILE A 47 11.38 -13.27 13.75
CA ILE A 47 10.73 -13.12 12.44
C ILE A 47 9.32 -13.72 12.52
N GLY A 48 8.33 -13.02 11.97
CA GLY A 48 6.97 -13.54 11.87
C GLY A 48 6.19 -12.91 10.73
N HIS A 49 4.90 -13.27 10.64
CA HIS A 49 3.97 -12.71 9.66
C HIS A 49 2.78 -12.11 10.40
N ASN A 50 2.68 -10.77 10.41
CA ASN A 50 1.80 -10.00 11.28
C ASN A 50 2.19 -10.04 12.77
N ILE A 51 3.45 -10.34 13.07
CA ILE A 51 3.96 -10.56 14.43
C ILE A 51 3.80 -9.33 15.32
N LEU A 52 3.97 -8.13 14.75
CA LEU A 52 3.90 -6.87 15.50
C LEU A 52 2.50 -6.61 16.08
N ARG A 53 1.46 -6.99 15.34
CA ARG A 53 0.06 -6.72 15.72
C ARG A 53 -0.67 -7.94 16.25
N HIS A 54 -0.15 -9.14 16.01
CA HIS A 54 -0.75 -10.37 16.47
C HIS A 54 0.05 -10.96 17.63
N ASP A 55 1.17 -11.60 17.36
CA ASP A 55 1.86 -12.44 18.33
C ASP A 55 2.48 -11.64 19.49
N LEU A 56 3.18 -10.55 19.20
CA LEU A 56 3.92 -9.79 20.22
C LEU A 56 3.03 -9.24 21.35
N PRO A 57 1.88 -8.58 21.08
CA PRO A 57 0.99 -8.12 22.15
C PRO A 57 0.52 -9.24 23.07
N HIS A 58 0.24 -10.43 22.52
CA HIS A 58 -0.21 -11.58 23.30
C HIS A 58 0.93 -12.22 24.09
N LEU A 59 2.13 -12.33 23.52
CA LEU A 59 3.31 -12.83 24.21
C LEU A 59 3.73 -11.88 25.35
N ALA A 60 3.69 -10.58 25.13
CA ALA A 60 3.96 -9.56 26.15
C ALA A 60 2.94 -9.62 27.29
N ALA A 61 1.65 -9.83 26.97
CA ALA A 61 0.61 -10.00 27.99
C ALA A 61 0.79 -11.28 28.83
N ALA A 62 1.26 -12.36 28.22
CA ALA A 62 1.52 -13.63 28.92
C ALA A 62 2.82 -13.58 29.73
N ARG A 63 3.86 -12.93 29.20
CA ARG A 63 5.20 -12.83 29.82
C ARG A 63 5.82 -11.46 29.53
N PRO A 64 5.65 -10.47 30.41
CA PRO A 64 6.12 -9.09 30.17
C PRO A 64 7.61 -8.94 29.87
N ARG A 65 8.46 -9.84 30.40
CA ARG A 65 9.90 -9.86 30.10
C ARG A 65 10.21 -10.06 28.61
N LEU A 66 9.37 -10.82 27.91
CA LEU A 66 9.54 -11.04 26.48
C LEU A 66 9.43 -9.74 25.66
N ALA A 67 8.64 -8.77 26.12
CA ALA A 67 8.50 -7.49 25.43
C ALA A 67 9.83 -6.74 25.27
N MET A 68 10.75 -6.89 26.24
CA MET A 68 12.08 -6.27 26.19
C MET A 68 13.06 -7.04 25.30
N LEU A 69 12.86 -8.35 25.15
CA LEU A 69 13.71 -9.22 24.34
C LEU A 69 13.38 -9.14 22.85
N PHE A 70 12.16 -8.72 22.50
CA PHE A 70 11.72 -8.55 21.11
C PHE A 70 12.05 -7.16 20.54
N GLY A 71 13.21 -6.58 20.86
CA GLY A 71 13.57 -5.22 20.47
C GLY A 71 13.81 -5.01 18.96
N ALA A 72 13.90 -6.08 18.18
CA ALA A 72 14.21 -6.04 16.75
C ALA A 72 13.40 -7.04 15.91
N PRO A 73 12.06 -7.02 15.95
CA PRO A 73 11.23 -7.96 15.21
C PRO A 73 11.24 -7.64 13.71
N ILE A 74 11.14 -8.68 12.89
CA ILE A 74 10.96 -8.59 11.44
C ILE A 74 9.55 -9.09 11.11
N ASP A 75 8.68 -8.15 10.73
CA ASP A 75 7.33 -8.49 10.29
C ASP A 75 7.28 -8.59 8.76
N THR A 76 7.25 -9.83 8.27
CA THR A 76 7.16 -10.11 6.84
C THR A 76 5.86 -9.57 6.21
N LEU A 77 4.77 -9.41 6.97
CA LEU A 77 3.55 -8.80 6.42
C LEU A 77 3.80 -7.32 6.07
N TRP A 78 4.59 -6.61 6.86
CA TRP A 78 4.89 -5.20 6.62
C TRP A 78 5.82 -4.99 5.42
N LEU A 79 6.73 -5.94 5.18
CA LEU A 79 7.64 -5.93 4.03
C LEU A 79 6.95 -6.29 2.71
N ASN A 80 5.89 -7.11 2.75
CA ASN A 80 5.22 -7.64 1.56
C ASN A 80 4.84 -6.58 0.50
N PRO A 81 4.17 -5.46 0.84
CA PRO A 81 3.82 -4.46 -0.16
C PRO A 81 5.05 -3.78 -0.78
N LEU A 82 6.15 -3.68 -0.04
CA LEU A 82 7.39 -3.08 -0.55
C LEU A 82 8.14 -4.05 -1.48
N ALA A 83 8.17 -5.34 -1.14
CA ALA A 83 8.81 -6.38 -1.94
C ALA A 83 8.02 -6.72 -3.21
N PHE A 84 6.69 -6.76 -3.13
CA PHE A 84 5.80 -7.20 -4.21
C PHE A 84 4.71 -6.16 -4.53
N PRO A 85 5.07 -4.94 -4.98
CA PRO A 85 4.11 -3.86 -5.18
C PRO A 85 2.99 -4.17 -6.19
N ARG A 86 3.23 -5.05 -7.18
CA ARG A 86 2.21 -5.46 -8.17
C ARG A 86 1.24 -6.50 -7.64
N ASN A 87 1.72 -7.44 -6.84
CA ASN A 87 0.92 -8.47 -6.21
C ASN A 87 1.32 -8.57 -4.72
N PRO A 88 0.83 -7.65 -3.89
CA PRO A 88 1.27 -7.51 -2.50
C PRO A 88 0.75 -8.65 -1.60
N TYR A 89 0.00 -9.59 -2.16
CA TYR A 89 -0.46 -10.79 -1.49
C TYR A 89 0.52 -11.93 -1.75
N HIS A 90 1.59 -11.98 -0.97
CA HIS A 90 2.27 -13.25 -0.72
C HIS A 90 1.56 -13.85 0.49
N HIS A 91 0.50 -14.63 0.26
CA HIS A 91 0.04 -15.53 1.32
C HIS A 91 1.26 -16.38 1.75
N LEU A 92 1.36 -16.74 3.03
CA LEU A 92 2.13 -17.95 3.38
C LEU A 92 1.54 -19.02 2.48
N VAL A 93 2.26 -19.39 1.41
CA VAL A 93 1.75 -20.31 0.41
C VAL A 93 1.65 -21.64 1.14
N LYS A 94 0.48 -21.89 1.73
CA LYS A 94 0.09 -23.20 2.19
C LYS A 94 -0.06 -23.96 0.89
N HIS A 95 0.97 -24.71 0.49
CA HIS A 95 0.91 -25.65 -0.62
C HIS A 95 -0.12 -26.74 -0.29
N TYR A 96 -1.39 -26.37 -0.35
CA TYR A 96 -2.51 -27.25 -0.53
C TYR A 96 -3.15 -26.75 -1.81
N HIS A 97 -2.99 -27.54 -2.85
CA HIS A 97 -3.56 -27.26 -4.15
C HIS A 97 -5.08 -27.02 -4.05
N ASP A 98 -5.55 -26.32 -5.08
CA ASP A 98 -6.94 -25.98 -5.41
C ASP A 98 -7.47 -24.69 -4.79
N GLY A 99 -7.55 -23.67 -5.66
CA GLY A 99 -8.14 -22.34 -5.49
C GLY A 99 -9.63 -22.33 -5.15
N ARG A 100 -10.02 -23.06 -4.12
CA ARG A 100 -11.26 -22.89 -3.40
C ARG A 100 -10.89 -22.36 -2.02
N LEU A 101 -11.43 -21.19 -1.67
CA LEU A 101 -11.53 -20.77 -0.27
C LEU A 101 -12.40 -21.81 0.47
N GLN A 102 -11.81 -22.94 0.83
CA GLN A 102 -12.44 -23.93 1.68
C GLN A 102 -12.33 -23.43 3.12
N ALA A 103 -13.46 -23.00 3.65
CA ALA A 103 -13.65 -22.85 5.09
C ALA A 103 -13.27 -24.18 5.76
N GLY A 104 -12.14 -24.22 6.48
CA GLY A 104 -11.72 -25.43 7.20
C GLY A 104 -10.22 -25.70 7.34
N HIS A 105 -9.32 -24.78 6.97
CA HIS A 105 -7.89 -25.01 7.22
C HIS A 105 -7.59 -25.08 8.74
N VAL A 106 -7.10 -26.22 9.21
CA VAL A 106 -6.58 -26.38 10.57
C VAL A 106 -5.29 -25.57 10.69
N ASN A 107 -5.26 -24.59 11.59
CA ASN A 107 -4.05 -23.81 11.87
C ASN A 107 -2.94 -24.74 12.36
N ASN A 108 -1.75 -24.65 11.75
CA ASN A 108 -0.57 -25.39 12.17
C ASN A 108 0.54 -24.39 12.51
N PRO A 109 0.67 -23.99 13.79
CA PRO A 109 1.63 -22.98 14.21
C PRO A 109 3.07 -23.30 13.83
N GLU A 110 3.47 -24.58 13.86
CA GLU A 110 4.85 -24.97 13.50
C GLU A 110 5.10 -24.77 12.01
N LEU A 111 4.17 -25.25 11.16
CA LEU A 111 4.29 -25.06 9.72
C LEU A 111 4.28 -23.58 9.37
N ASP A 112 3.39 -22.80 9.98
CA ASP A 112 3.30 -21.36 9.77
C ASP A 112 4.63 -20.68 10.18
N ALA A 113 5.22 -21.03 11.33
CA ALA A 113 6.53 -20.53 11.78
C ALA A 113 7.68 -20.89 10.83
N ARG A 114 7.67 -22.09 10.23
CA ARG A 114 8.67 -22.50 9.23
C ARG A 114 8.51 -21.74 7.92
N LEU A 115 7.28 -21.56 7.44
CA LEU A 115 6.98 -20.89 6.17
C LEU A 115 7.39 -19.40 6.16
N VAL A 116 7.43 -18.75 7.33
CA VAL A 116 7.90 -17.35 7.44
C VAL A 116 9.33 -17.18 6.92
N PHE A 117 10.23 -18.15 7.13
CA PHE A 117 11.60 -18.07 6.61
C PHE A 117 11.62 -18.06 5.09
N GLN A 118 10.79 -18.89 4.44
CA GLN A 118 10.67 -18.92 2.98
C GLN A 118 10.08 -17.61 2.45
N VAL A 119 9.08 -17.03 3.15
CA VAL A 119 8.54 -15.72 2.79
C VAL A 119 9.62 -14.64 2.86
N LEU A 120 10.40 -14.60 3.95
CA LEU A 120 11.48 -13.62 4.08
C LEU A 120 12.55 -13.81 3.01
N GLU A 121 12.93 -15.04 2.67
CA GLU A 121 13.89 -15.32 1.59
C GLU A 121 13.38 -14.82 0.23
N ASN A 122 12.11 -15.06 -0.09
CA ASN A 122 11.49 -14.52 -1.30
C ASN A 122 11.48 -12.98 -1.31
N GLN A 123 11.21 -12.36 -0.16
CA GLN A 123 11.25 -10.90 -0.03
C GLN A 123 12.66 -10.34 -0.21
N LEU A 124 13.68 -10.97 0.38
CA LEU A 124 15.08 -10.58 0.22
C LEU A 124 15.51 -10.66 -1.26
N ASN A 125 15.14 -11.73 -1.96
CA ASN A 125 15.40 -11.87 -3.39
C ASN A 125 14.74 -10.74 -4.20
N ALA A 126 13.45 -10.46 -3.93
CA ALA A 126 12.72 -9.38 -4.59
C ALA A 126 13.33 -8.00 -4.28
N PHE A 127 13.80 -7.77 -3.05
CA PHE A 127 14.48 -6.55 -2.68
C PHE A 127 15.85 -6.42 -3.36
N HIS A 128 16.60 -7.51 -3.56
CA HIS A 128 17.84 -7.49 -4.34
C HIS A 128 17.57 -7.18 -5.83
N ASP A 129 16.51 -7.74 -6.42
CA ASP A 129 16.07 -7.38 -7.77
C ASP A 129 15.72 -5.88 -7.84
N LEU A 130 14.95 -5.38 -6.86
CA LEU A 130 14.57 -3.98 -6.80
C LEU A 130 15.76 -3.05 -6.55
N GLN A 131 16.74 -3.45 -5.73
CA GLN A 131 17.99 -2.71 -5.52
C GLN A 131 18.78 -2.53 -6.82
N ARG A 132 18.78 -3.55 -7.70
CA ARG A 132 19.42 -3.48 -9.02
C ARG A 132 18.65 -2.61 -10.01
N ALA A 133 17.32 -2.71 -10.00
CA ALA A 133 16.46 -2.02 -10.97
C ALA A 133 16.17 -0.55 -10.61
N GLU A 134 15.94 -0.26 -9.32
CA GLU A 134 15.50 1.05 -8.82
C GLU A 134 16.08 1.31 -7.40
N PRO A 135 17.41 1.56 -7.27
CA PRO A 135 18.09 1.70 -5.98
C PRO A 135 17.58 2.86 -5.11
N ASP A 136 16.98 3.88 -5.73
CA ASP A 136 16.33 4.98 -5.02
C ASP A 136 15.13 4.48 -4.18
N ALA A 137 14.40 3.46 -4.63
CA ALA A 137 13.29 2.88 -3.88
C ALA A 137 13.77 2.24 -2.57
N LEU A 138 14.83 1.43 -2.62
CA LEU A 138 15.40 0.81 -1.42
C LEU A 138 16.03 1.83 -0.48
N THR A 139 16.65 2.88 -1.02
CA THR A 139 17.18 3.98 -0.21
C THR A 139 16.05 4.70 0.53
N ALA A 140 14.94 4.98 -0.14
CA ALA A 140 13.76 5.55 0.50
C ALA A 140 13.14 4.60 1.54
N TYR A 141 12.94 3.32 1.20
CA TYR A 141 12.33 2.35 2.11
C TYR A 141 13.14 2.10 3.36
N HIS A 142 14.47 1.96 3.24
CA HIS A 142 15.35 1.77 4.39
C HIS A 142 15.17 2.93 5.37
N PHE A 143 15.29 4.18 4.91
CA PHE A 143 15.09 5.34 5.77
C PHE A 143 13.69 5.41 6.38
N LEU A 144 12.64 5.15 5.59
CA LEU A 144 11.24 5.31 6.02
C LEU A 144 10.79 4.22 6.99
N ALA A 145 11.25 2.97 6.81
CA ALA A 145 10.89 1.83 7.65
C ALA A 145 11.64 1.79 8.99
N THR A 146 12.70 2.58 9.14
CA THR A 146 13.58 2.60 10.33
C THR A 146 13.39 3.82 11.24
N ARG A 147 12.24 4.49 11.13
CA ARG A 147 11.96 5.71 11.88
C ARG A 147 11.29 5.52 13.24
N GLN A 148 10.63 4.37 13.44
CA GLN A 148 9.88 4.08 14.66
C GLN A 148 10.73 3.25 15.62
N GLU A 149 10.29 3.12 16.86
CA GLU A 149 10.89 2.21 17.82
C GLU A 149 10.83 0.75 17.33
N ALA A 150 11.71 -0.10 17.86
CA ALA A 150 11.83 -1.51 17.49
C ALA A 150 12.02 -1.77 15.98
N SER A 151 12.66 -0.83 15.26
CA SER A 151 12.89 -0.97 13.81
C SER A 151 14.19 -1.67 13.44
N ALA A 152 14.99 -2.11 14.41
CA ALA A 152 16.30 -2.72 14.17
C ALA A 152 16.22 -3.99 13.30
N GLY A 153 15.09 -4.73 13.35
CA GLY A 153 14.87 -5.87 12.44
C GLY A 153 14.70 -5.42 10.99
N PHE A 154 13.97 -4.33 10.74
CA PHE A 154 13.82 -3.77 9.40
C PHE A 154 15.13 -3.15 8.88
N ASP A 155 15.89 -2.49 9.76
CA ASP A 155 17.24 -2.01 9.44
C ASP A 155 18.12 -3.19 8.98
N ALA A 156 18.18 -4.28 9.74
CA ALA A 156 18.97 -5.45 9.37
C ALA A 156 18.61 -5.99 7.97
N VAL A 157 17.32 -6.08 7.63
CA VAL A 157 16.85 -6.49 6.30
C VAL A 157 17.37 -5.55 5.21
N PHE A 158 17.18 -4.24 5.37
CA PHE A 158 17.57 -3.29 4.33
C PHE A 158 19.08 -3.04 4.27
N SER A 159 19.79 -3.13 5.40
CA SER A 159 21.24 -3.10 5.49
C SER A 159 21.86 -4.30 4.78
N LEU A 160 21.28 -5.50 4.95
CA LEU A 160 21.68 -6.70 4.21
C LEU A 160 21.49 -6.55 2.70
N VAL A 161 20.32 -6.06 2.27
CA VAL A 161 20.02 -5.91 0.84
C VAL A 161 20.89 -4.85 0.17
N ARG A 162 21.09 -3.70 0.85
CA ARG A 162 21.80 -2.53 0.29
C ARG A 162 23.30 -2.58 0.50
N SER A 163 23.79 -3.45 1.38
CA SER A 163 25.18 -3.46 1.86
C SER A 163 25.63 -2.07 2.36
N ALA A 164 24.72 -1.35 3.01
CA ALA A 164 24.93 0.03 3.44
C ALA A 164 24.04 0.37 4.65
N PRO A 165 24.51 1.23 5.57
CA PRO A 165 23.73 1.64 6.72
C PRO A 165 22.50 2.47 6.33
N VAL A 166 21.68 2.77 7.34
CA VAL A 166 20.52 3.67 7.22
C VAL A 166 20.95 4.98 6.52
N PRO A 167 20.27 5.38 5.44
CA PRO A 167 20.57 6.64 4.75
C PRO A 167 20.30 7.86 5.64
N SER A 168 21.02 8.96 5.39
CA SER A 168 20.65 10.24 5.96
C SER A 168 19.30 10.72 5.41
N GLY A 169 18.60 11.57 6.17
CA GLY A 169 17.32 12.14 5.73
C GLY A 169 17.42 12.85 4.38
N ARG A 170 18.50 13.61 4.15
CA ARG A 170 18.75 14.25 2.85
C ARG A 170 18.91 13.25 1.71
N ALA A 171 19.68 12.18 1.91
CA ALA A 171 19.86 11.15 0.89
C ALA A 171 18.54 10.45 0.55
N ALA A 172 17.70 10.20 1.57
CA ALA A 172 16.37 9.62 1.40
C ALA A 172 15.42 10.58 0.67
N GLU A 173 15.38 11.86 1.04
CA GLU A 173 14.58 12.88 0.35
C GLU A 173 14.96 13.01 -1.13
N ASP A 174 16.26 13.03 -1.44
CA ASP A 174 16.75 13.10 -2.82
C ASP A 174 16.38 11.84 -3.62
N ALA A 175 16.44 10.66 -3.00
CA ALA A 175 15.98 9.41 -3.61
C ALA A 175 14.46 9.43 -3.87
N ILE A 176 13.66 9.94 -2.92
CA ILE A 176 12.21 10.10 -3.07
C ILE A 176 11.88 11.06 -4.22
N ARG A 177 12.59 12.19 -4.33
CA ARG A 177 12.42 13.15 -5.45
C ARG A 177 12.65 12.47 -6.79
N ARG A 178 13.75 11.72 -6.94
CA ARG A 178 14.06 11.00 -8.18
C ARG A 178 13.02 9.94 -8.50
N LEU A 179 12.62 9.15 -7.50
CA LEU A 179 11.61 8.10 -7.64
C LEU A 179 10.24 8.63 -8.08
N LEU A 180 9.84 9.80 -7.58
CA LEU A 180 8.55 10.42 -7.89
C LEU A 180 8.58 11.34 -9.12
N SER A 181 9.75 11.63 -9.67
CA SER A 181 9.89 12.46 -10.86
C SER A 181 9.09 11.88 -12.03
N GLY A 182 8.22 12.70 -12.61
CA GLY A 182 7.30 12.29 -13.69
C GLY A 182 6.16 11.34 -13.26
N ARG A 183 6.13 10.86 -12.01
CA ARG A 183 5.09 9.95 -11.46
C ARG A 183 4.13 10.62 -10.48
N ALA A 184 4.41 11.88 -10.11
CA ALA A 184 3.59 12.69 -9.20
C ALA A 184 3.77 14.19 -9.45
N CYS A 185 2.92 15.00 -8.83
CA CYS A 185 2.99 16.46 -8.90
C CYS A 185 4.23 17.01 -8.17
N SER A 186 5.07 17.77 -8.88
CA SER A 186 6.33 18.32 -8.35
C SER A 186 6.16 19.19 -7.11
N ARG A 187 5.17 20.08 -7.07
CA ARG A 187 4.91 20.91 -5.88
C ARG A 187 4.42 20.08 -4.68
N ARG A 188 3.65 19.03 -4.93
CA ARG A 188 3.12 18.15 -3.86
C ARG A 188 4.20 17.23 -3.30
N ILE A 189 5.20 16.86 -4.12
CA ILE A 189 6.40 16.15 -3.65
C ILE A 189 7.09 16.99 -2.57
N GLU A 190 7.45 18.24 -2.87
CA GLU A 190 8.16 19.10 -1.89
C GLU A 190 7.34 19.35 -0.61
N GLN A 191 6.03 19.54 -0.73
CA GLN A 191 5.14 19.66 0.43
C GLN A 191 5.08 18.38 1.27
N THR A 192 5.16 17.21 0.64
CA THR A 192 5.16 15.91 1.33
C THR A 192 6.47 15.69 2.05
N LEU A 193 7.61 15.99 1.40
CA LEU A 193 8.94 15.84 2.00
C LEU A 193 9.07 16.67 3.28
N GLY A 194 8.59 17.93 3.27
CA GLY A 194 8.57 18.77 4.47
C GLY A 194 7.77 18.19 5.65
N ARG A 195 6.87 17.23 5.41
CA ARG A 195 6.08 16.55 6.47
C ARG A 195 6.74 15.27 6.99
N LEU A 196 7.77 14.75 6.30
CA LEU A 196 8.48 13.53 6.72
C LEU A 196 9.33 13.72 7.99
N ALA A 197 9.30 14.90 8.61
CA ALA A 197 9.83 15.09 9.96
C ALA A 197 9.15 14.18 11.00
N SER A 198 7.86 13.86 10.83
CA SER A 198 7.11 12.95 11.70
C SER A 198 7.49 11.49 11.44
N PRO A 199 8.02 10.75 12.44
CA PRO A 199 8.34 9.31 12.30
C PRO A 199 7.14 8.43 11.94
N GLN A 200 5.94 8.82 12.34
CA GLN A 200 4.69 8.07 12.11
C GLN A 200 4.33 8.00 10.63
N LEU A 201 4.81 8.93 9.81
CA LEU A 201 4.60 8.94 8.36
C LEU A 201 5.57 8.05 7.59
N GLY A 202 6.57 7.44 8.23
CA GLY A 202 7.55 6.56 7.58
C GLY A 202 6.90 5.43 6.77
N TRP A 203 6.23 4.50 7.46
CA TRP A 203 5.54 3.37 6.82
C TRP A 203 4.44 3.79 5.83
N PRO A 204 3.52 4.73 6.17
CA PRO A 204 2.57 5.24 5.19
C PRO A 204 3.21 5.76 3.90
N MET A 205 4.32 6.50 4.01
CA MET A 205 5.06 6.99 2.86
C MET A 205 5.71 5.84 2.08
N ALA A 206 6.33 4.86 2.75
CA ALA A 206 6.92 3.70 2.08
C ALA A 206 5.88 2.94 1.24
N TYR A 207 4.67 2.73 1.79
CA TYR A 207 3.57 2.09 1.05
C TYR A 207 3.04 2.95 -0.10
N ALA A 208 2.96 4.27 0.08
CA ALA A 208 2.59 5.16 -1.01
C ALA A 208 3.61 5.09 -2.16
N LEU A 209 4.91 5.11 -1.85
CA LEU A 209 5.97 4.99 -2.84
C LEU A 209 5.95 3.66 -3.58
N SER A 210 5.80 2.55 -2.84
CA SER A 210 5.67 1.21 -3.43
C SER A 210 4.48 1.09 -4.37
N TRP A 211 3.33 1.68 -4.01
CA TRP A 211 2.19 1.68 -4.92
C TRP A 211 2.45 2.56 -6.16
N ILE A 212 3.05 3.75 -5.98
CA ILE A 212 3.31 4.68 -7.09
C ILE A 212 4.31 4.13 -8.09
N SER A 213 5.32 3.35 -7.66
CA SER A 213 6.35 2.79 -8.56
C SER A 213 5.78 1.82 -9.59
N VAL A 214 4.59 1.25 -9.33
CA VAL A 214 3.89 0.33 -10.23
C VAL A 214 2.52 0.83 -10.69
N ALA A 215 2.18 2.07 -10.35
CA ALA A 215 0.87 2.65 -10.65
C ALA A 215 0.66 2.78 -12.18
N GLY A 216 -0.56 2.46 -12.63
CA GLY A 216 -0.92 2.37 -14.06
C GLY A 216 -1.09 0.92 -14.56
N GLY A 217 -0.82 -0.09 -13.72
CA GLY A 217 -1.21 -1.50 -13.93
C GLY A 217 -2.25 -1.99 -12.90
N GLU A 218 -2.38 -3.30 -12.72
CA GLU A 218 -3.34 -3.95 -11.78
C GLU A 218 -3.04 -3.78 -10.28
N SER A 219 -2.09 -2.91 -9.90
CA SER A 219 -1.69 -2.76 -8.49
C SER A 219 -2.76 -2.03 -7.67
N VAL A 220 -3.25 -2.71 -6.64
CA VAL A 220 -4.17 -2.15 -5.65
C VAL A 220 -3.48 -2.14 -4.29
N MET A 221 -3.52 -0.99 -3.60
CA MET A 221 -3.04 -0.91 -2.22
C MET A 221 -3.81 -1.93 -1.34
N PRO A 222 -3.11 -2.83 -0.62
CA PRO A 222 -3.77 -3.87 0.15
C PRO A 222 -4.82 -3.31 1.11
N PRO A 223 -5.99 -3.98 1.29
CA PRO A 223 -7.02 -3.54 2.21
C PRO A 223 -6.51 -3.31 3.62
N TRP A 224 -5.64 -4.19 4.12
CA TRP A 224 -5.06 -4.05 5.45
C TRP A 224 -4.18 -2.80 5.57
N VAL A 225 -3.40 -2.46 4.52
CA VAL A 225 -2.63 -1.21 4.48
C VAL A 225 -3.57 -0.01 4.50
N ARG A 226 -4.63 -0.02 3.69
CA ARG A 226 -5.61 1.09 3.65
C ARG A 226 -6.33 1.30 4.98
N MET A 227 -6.58 0.23 5.73
CA MET A 227 -7.26 0.27 7.02
C MET A 227 -6.31 0.68 8.15
N GLN A 228 -5.07 0.22 8.14
CA GLN A 228 -4.10 0.44 9.22
C GLN A 228 -3.23 1.69 9.03
N PHE A 229 -2.96 2.06 7.78
CA PHE A 229 -2.14 3.21 7.37
C PHE A 229 -2.95 4.07 6.41
N ARG A 230 -4.02 4.69 6.92
CA ARG A 230 -4.92 5.53 6.13
C ARG A 230 -4.16 6.65 5.41
N GLU A 231 -3.11 7.15 6.04
CA GLU A 231 -2.19 8.16 5.53
C GLU A 231 -1.55 7.74 4.20
N ALA A 232 -1.31 6.45 3.95
CA ALA A 232 -0.73 5.98 2.70
C ALA A 232 -1.61 6.36 1.49
N ALA A 233 -2.92 6.11 1.59
CA ALA A 233 -3.88 6.48 0.56
C ALA A 233 -4.04 8.00 0.42
N LEU A 234 -3.94 8.74 1.53
CA LEU A 234 -3.99 10.21 1.52
C LEU A 234 -2.73 10.81 0.87
N ILE A 235 -1.55 10.23 1.10
CA ILE A 235 -0.29 10.62 0.46
C ILE A 235 -0.39 10.38 -1.04
N VAL A 236 -0.86 9.21 -1.49
CA VAL A 236 -1.08 8.94 -2.93
C VAL A 236 -2.02 9.98 -3.54
N ARG A 237 -3.16 10.27 -2.90
CA ARG A 237 -4.10 11.30 -3.35
C ARG A 237 -3.45 12.69 -3.40
N HIS A 238 -2.69 13.06 -2.38
CA HIS A 238 -2.01 14.36 -2.33
C HIS A 238 -0.97 14.50 -3.44
N LEU A 239 -0.16 13.46 -3.67
CA LEU A 239 0.90 13.45 -4.67
C LEU A 239 0.36 13.42 -6.11
N ARG A 240 -0.73 12.67 -6.36
CA ARG A 240 -1.18 12.35 -7.73
C ARG A 240 -2.48 12.99 -8.14
N ASP A 241 -3.42 13.19 -7.22
CA ASP A 241 -4.80 13.65 -7.49
C ASP A 241 -5.08 15.09 -7.03
N THR A 242 -4.12 15.76 -6.40
CA THR A 242 -4.25 17.16 -5.96
C THR A 242 -3.41 18.07 -6.85
N ALA A 243 -4.03 18.67 -7.89
CA ALA A 243 -3.35 19.58 -8.81
C ALA A 243 -2.74 20.80 -8.09
N CYS A 244 -1.66 21.35 -8.63
CA CYS A 244 -0.90 22.44 -8.00
C CYS A 244 -0.96 23.79 -8.75
N ASP A 245 -1.80 23.87 -9.78
CA ASP A 245 -2.06 25.02 -10.66
C ASP A 245 -0.82 25.62 -11.37
N SER A 246 0.36 25.05 -11.14
CA SER A 246 1.61 25.46 -11.77
C SER A 246 1.61 25.09 -13.25
N PRO A 247 1.83 26.07 -14.16
CA PRO A 247 1.96 25.76 -15.58
C PRO A 247 3.17 24.86 -15.83
N ASP A 248 4.21 24.90 -15.00
CA ASP A 248 5.43 24.10 -15.18
C ASP A 248 5.33 22.64 -14.67
N CYS A 249 4.27 22.26 -13.97
CA CYS A 249 4.14 20.90 -13.45
C CYS A 249 3.72 19.90 -14.55
N ALA A 250 4.68 19.17 -15.13
CA ALA A 250 4.44 18.18 -16.18
C ALA A 250 3.35 17.14 -15.80
N TRP A 251 3.40 16.60 -14.57
CA TRP A 251 2.37 15.67 -14.08
C TRP A 251 0.96 16.26 -14.13
N CYS A 252 0.76 17.48 -13.61
CA CYS A 252 -0.56 18.10 -13.59
C CYS A 252 -1.04 18.43 -15.01
N ARG A 253 -0.15 18.95 -15.87
CA ARG A 253 -0.48 19.19 -17.27
C ARG A 253 -0.93 17.92 -17.99
N GLU A 254 -0.35 16.77 -17.65
CA GLU A 254 -0.67 15.50 -18.32
C GLU A 254 -1.86 14.75 -17.70
N LYS A 255 -1.98 14.76 -16.37
CA LYS A 255 -2.94 13.92 -15.63
C LYS A 255 -4.15 14.68 -15.09
N ASN A 256 -4.06 16.01 -14.95
CA ASN A 256 -5.13 16.87 -14.43
C ASN A 256 -5.67 17.85 -15.48
N ASP A 257 -5.34 17.68 -16.76
CA ASP A 257 -5.91 18.47 -17.86
C ASP A 257 -7.15 17.75 -18.44
N PRO A 258 -8.34 18.38 -18.43
CA PRO A 258 -9.58 17.77 -18.91
C PRO A 258 -9.57 17.49 -20.41
N LYS A 259 -8.90 18.31 -21.24
CA LYS A 259 -8.83 18.11 -22.70
C LYS A 259 -7.89 16.98 -23.05
N ARG A 260 -6.75 16.86 -22.37
CA ARG A 260 -5.87 15.70 -22.54
C ARG A 260 -6.54 14.41 -22.10
N ALA A 261 -7.29 14.45 -21.01
CA ALA A 261 -8.05 13.31 -20.54
C ALA A 261 -9.13 12.88 -21.55
N LEU A 262 -9.83 13.84 -22.16
CA LEU A 262 -10.78 13.60 -23.24
C LEU A 262 -10.11 12.95 -24.46
N SER A 263 -8.99 13.50 -24.92
CA SER A 263 -8.24 12.95 -26.04
C SER A 263 -7.73 11.54 -25.75
N ARG A 264 -7.17 11.31 -24.56
CA ARG A 264 -6.61 10.00 -24.16
C ARG A 264 -7.64 8.87 -24.15
N TRP A 265 -8.83 9.11 -23.59
CA TRP A 265 -9.82 8.04 -23.38
C TRP A 265 -10.91 7.98 -24.45
N PHE A 266 -11.17 9.09 -25.14
CA PHE A 266 -12.26 9.18 -26.11
C PHE A 266 -11.83 9.64 -27.51
N GLY A 267 -10.56 10.01 -27.71
CA GLY A 267 -10.02 10.39 -29.02
C GLY A 267 -10.50 11.75 -29.55
N PHE A 268 -11.19 12.55 -28.73
CA PHE A 268 -11.67 13.87 -29.16
C PHE A 268 -10.67 14.98 -28.80
N GLU A 269 -10.48 15.94 -29.70
CA GLU A 269 -9.59 17.08 -29.50
C GLU A 269 -10.18 18.17 -28.60
N ALA A 270 -11.52 18.25 -28.52
CA ALA A 270 -12.22 19.27 -27.75
C ALA A 270 -13.59 18.80 -27.26
N PHE A 271 -14.04 19.39 -26.15
CA PHE A 271 -15.41 19.26 -25.66
C PHE A 271 -16.39 19.95 -26.62
N ARG A 272 -17.69 19.62 -26.50
CA ARG A 272 -18.72 20.26 -27.32
C ARG A 272 -18.76 21.75 -27.05
N ARG A 273 -18.77 22.56 -28.12
CA ARG A 273 -18.73 24.03 -28.05
C ARG A 273 -19.92 24.65 -27.32
N GLN A 274 -21.05 23.95 -27.21
CA GLN A 274 -22.26 24.45 -26.55
C GLN A 274 -22.90 23.34 -25.70
N PRO A 275 -23.58 23.67 -24.59
CA PRO A 275 -23.67 25.02 -24.00
C PRO A 275 -22.34 25.49 -23.38
N VAL A 276 -22.17 26.81 -23.25
CA VAL A 276 -21.06 27.45 -22.55
C VAL A 276 -21.50 28.04 -21.22
N ASP A 277 -20.54 28.32 -20.35
CA ASP A 277 -20.76 29.14 -19.16
C ASP A 277 -20.68 30.65 -19.47
N ASP A 278 -20.82 31.48 -18.42
CA ASP A 278 -20.78 32.95 -18.51
C ASP A 278 -19.46 33.50 -19.07
N MET A 279 -18.38 32.69 -19.03
CA MET A 279 -17.05 33.03 -19.53
C MET A 279 -16.79 32.44 -20.93
N GLY A 280 -17.79 31.84 -21.56
CA GLY A 280 -17.68 31.23 -22.88
C GLY A 280 -16.96 29.87 -22.91
N ARG A 281 -16.69 29.26 -21.74
CA ARG A 281 -16.05 27.95 -21.66
C ARG A 281 -17.10 26.85 -21.87
N PRO A 282 -16.83 25.80 -22.68
CA PRO A 282 -17.71 24.64 -22.80
C PRO A 282 -18.13 24.08 -21.44
N LEU A 283 -19.43 23.94 -21.20
CA LEU A 283 -19.95 23.51 -19.90
C LEU A 283 -19.50 22.08 -19.56
N GLN A 284 -19.36 21.20 -20.55
CA GLN A 284 -18.77 19.87 -20.34
C GLN A 284 -17.34 19.95 -19.81
N GLU A 285 -16.51 20.82 -20.40
CA GLU A 285 -15.12 21.00 -19.98
C GLU A 285 -15.06 21.48 -18.55
N ARG A 286 -15.87 22.49 -18.20
CA ARG A 286 -15.94 23.02 -16.84
C ARG A 286 -16.37 21.95 -15.83
N ILE A 287 -17.42 21.19 -16.12
CA ILE A 287 -17.89 20.11 -15.23
C ILE A 287 -16.79 19.07 -15.00
N VAL A 288 -16.11 18.63 -16.07
CA VAL A 288 -15.01 17.67 -15.97
C VAL A 288 -13.85 18.25 -15.16
N ASP A 289 -13.46 19.48 -15.44
CA ASP A 289 -12.35 20.16 -14.77
C ASP A 289 -12.59 20.29 -13.26
N GLU A 290 -13.75 20.81 -12.86
CA GLU A 290 -14.15 20.94 -11.46
C GLU A 290 -14.22 19.58 -10.75
N ALA A 291 -14.79 18.56 -11.41
CA ALA A 291 -14.83 17.20 -10.88
C ALA A 291 -13.42 16.59 -10.73
N MET A 292 -12.52 16.85 -11.67
CA MET A 292 -11.12 16.39 -11.60
C MET A 292 -10.33 17.11 -10.51
N HIS A 293 -10.71 18.32 -10.14
CA HIS A 293 -10.21 19.05 -8.95
C HIS A 293 -10.88 18.60 -7.63
N GLY A 294 -11.80 17.65 -7.70
CA GLY A 294 -12.48 17.09 -6.52
C GLY A 294 -13.56 17.99 -5.93
N GLN A 295 -14.06 18.97 -6.70
CA GLN A 295 -15.16 19.84 -6.29
C GLN A 295 -16.49 19.09 -6.31
N SER A 296 -17.39 19.48 -5.41
CA SER A 296 -18.78 18.98 -5.42
C SER A 296 -19.58 19.80 -6.41
N ILE A 297 -20.15 19.16 -7.43
CA ILE A 297 -20.82 19.84 -8.55
C ILE A 297 -22.20 19.25 -8.85
N LEU A 298 -23.12 20.12 -9.29
CA LEU A 298 -24.40 19.75 -9.90
C LEU A 298 -24.41 20.25 -11.35
N GLY A 299 -24.16 19.34 -12.29
CA GLY A 299 -24.19 19.65 -13.72
C GLY A 299 -25.57 19.42 -14.31
N ILE A 300 -26.26 20.49 -14.73
CA ILE A 300 -27.53 20.39 -15.48
C ILE A 300 -27.22 20.58 -16.97
N LEU A 301 -27.43 19.51 -17.73
CA LEU A 301 -27.14 19.47 -19.17
C LEU A 301 -28.36 18.98 -19.95
N PRO A 302 -28.73 19.59 -21.09
CA PRO A 302 -29.82 19.12 -21.93
C PRO A 302 -29.58 17.70 -22.46
N THR A 303 -30.62 17.00 -22.90
CA THR A 303 -30.46 15.66 -23.52
C THR A 303 -29.68 15.77 -24.82
N GLY A 304 -28.85 14.76 -25.12
CA GLY A 304 -28.03 14.74 -26.34
C GLY A 304 -26.73 15.56 -26.28
N THR A 305 -26.44 16.27 -25.19
CA THR A 305 -25.19 17.05 -25.04
C THR A 305 -23.99 16.23 -24.55
N GLY A 306 -24.09 14.90 -24.49
CA GLY A 306 -22.96 14.04 -24.08
C GLY A 306 -22.65 14.09 -22.59
N LYS A 307 -23.68 13.98 -21.74
CA LYS A 307 -23.55 13.97 -20.26
C LYS A 307 -22.61 12.88 -19.74
N SER A 308 -22.50 11.76 -20.45
CA SER A 308 -21.70 10.60 -20.05
C SER A 308 -20.22 10.92 -19.81
N VAL A 309 -19.62 11.67 -20.74
CA VAL A 309 -18.23 12.09 -20.68
C VAL A 309 -17.92 12.88 -19.40
N CYS A 310 -18.90 13.63 -18.89
CA CYS A 310 -18.74 14.51 -17.74
C CYS A 310 -18.50 13.77 -16.41
N TYR A 311 -18.92 12.51 -16.30
CA TYR A 311 -18.65 11.67 -15.13
C TYR A 311 -17.71 10.50 -15.43
N GLN A 312 -17.58 10.09 -16.70
CA GLN A 312 -16.64 9.03 -17.10
C GLN A 312 -15.18 9.51 -17.03
N ILE A 313 -14.87 10.71 -17.56
CA ILE A 313 -13.51 11.24 -17.53
C ILE A 313 -13.01 11.39 -16.08
N PRO A 314 -13.72 12.04 -15.15
CA PRO A 314 -13.26 12.14 -13.76
C PRO A 314 -13.08 10.77 -13.09
N ALA A 315 -13.98 9.81 -13.35
CA ALA A 315 -13.87 8.46 -12.79
C ALA A 315 -12.62 7.71 -13.27
N LEU A 316 -12.35 7.73 -14.58
CA LEU A 316 -11.14 7.14 -15.18
C LEU A 316 -9.87 7.84 -14.70
N SER A 317 -9.91 9.18 -14.63
CA SER A 317 -8.81 9.99 -14.12
C SER A 317 -8.46 9.67 -12.68
N LYS A 318 -9.48 9.52 -11.83
CA LYS A 318 -9.28 9.18 -10.43
C LYS A 318 -8.70 7.77 -10.26
N PHE A 319 -9.18 6.81 -11.05
CA PHE A 319 -8.66 5.45 -11.06
C PHE A 319 -7.18 5.41 -11.51
N ASP A 320 -6.82 6.07 -12.61
CA ASP A 320 -5.44 6.16 -13.11
C ASP A 320 -4.49 6.84 -12.10
N LYS A 321 -4.97 7.88 -11.41
CA LYS A 321 -4.15 8.63 -10.44
C LYS A 321 -4.00 7.92 -9.09
N THR A 322 -5.01 7.19 -8.63
CA THR A 322 -5.07 6.71 -7.23
C THR A 322 -5.51 5.26 -7.02
N GLY A 323 -5.90 4.55 -8.08
CA GLY A 323 -6.52 3.23 -8.00
C GLY A 323 -7.92 3.22 -7.38
N ALA A 324 -8.50 4.39 -7.08
CA ALA A 324 -9.82 4.49 -6.45
C ALA A 324 -10.95 4.35 -7.47
N LEU A 325 -11.95 3.53 -7.14
CA LEU A 325 -13.21 3.44 -7.87
C LEU A 325 -14.12 4.63 -7.52
N THR A 326 -14.79 5.18 -8.53
CA THR A 326 -15.77 6.25 -8.35
C THR A 326 -17.19 5.68 -8.49
N ARG A 327 -18.07 5.97 -7.54
CA ARG A 327 -19.51 5.66 -7.64
C ARG A 327 -20.22 6.91 -8.15
N ASN A 328 -20.83 6.81 -9.33
CA ASN A 328 -21.65 7.86 -9.91
C ASN A 328 -23.13 7.47 -9.79
N VAL A 329 -23.97 8.42 -9.39
CA VAL A 329 -25.43 8.25 -9.36
C VAL A 329 -26.02 9.19 -10.41
N GLU A 330 -26.67 8.64 -11.43
CA GLU A 330 -27.36 9.41 -12.47
C GLU A 330 -28.88 9.36 -12.25
N PHE A 331 -29.51 10.52 -12.25
CA PHE A 331 -30.96 10.64 -12.28
C PHE A 331 -31.42 10.99 -13.70
N ALA A 332 -31.89 9.99 -14.44
CA ALA A 332 -32.50 10.18 -15.75
C ALA A 332 -34.04 10.14 -15.62
N ARG A 333 -34.75 11.14 -16.17
CA ARG A 333 -36.23 11.18 -16.19
C ARG A 333 -36.86 10.13 -17.11
N ASN A 334 -36.08 9.43 -17.95
CA ASN A 334 -36.52 8.31 -18.78
C ASN A 334 -35.50 7.16 -18.70
N ALA A 335 -35.91 6.07 -18.05
CA ALA A 335 -35.10 4.88 -17.81
C ALA A 335 -35.15 3.91 -19.00
N GLN A 336 -34.19 4.00 -19.92
CA GLN A 336 -33.93 2.92 -20.89
C GLN A 336 -32.45 2.53 -21.04
N ASN A 337 -31.49 3.27 -20.46
CA ASN A 337 -30.06 2.98 -20.63
C ASN A 337 -29.32 2.55 -19.35
N LEU A 338 -30.02 2.21 -18.27
CA LEU A 338 -29.40 1.85 -16.99
C LEU A 338 -28.67 0.48 -17.00
N LEU A 339 -28.89 -0.36 -18.02
CA LEU A 339 -28.40 -1.76 -18.03
C LEU A 339 -27.00 -1.96 -18.64
N GLN A 340 -26.32 -0.93 -19.15
CA GLN A 340 -24.97 -1.10 -19.71
C GLN A 340 -23.83 -0.99 -18.68
N PHE A 341 -24.11 -0.64 -17.42
CA PHE A 341 -23.05 -0.35 -16.43
C PHE A 341 -22.48 -1.57 -15.69
N LEU A 342 -23.06 -2.77 -15.85
CA LEU A 342 -22.59 -4.00 -15.16
C LEU A 342 -21.76 -4.96 -16.04
N ARG A 343 -21.41 -4.57 -17.28
CA ARG A 343 -20.51 -5.36 -18.15
C ARG A 343 -19.17 -4.66 -18.39
N TRP A 344 -18.43 -4.43 -17.32
CA TRP A 344 -16.97 -4.39 -17.42
C TRP A 344 -16.43 -5.59 -16.66
N ARG A 345 -16.11 -6.63 -17.44
CA ARG A 345 -15.46 -7.86 -17.00
C ARG A 345 -13.99 -7.49 -16.78
N LEU A 346 -13.58 -7.39 -15.52
CA LEU A 346 -12.18 -7.55 -15.15
C LEU A 346 -11.78 -8.97 -15.56
N VAL A 347 -10.80 -9.08 -16.45
CA VAL A 347 -9.97 -10.29 -16.54
C VAL A 347 -8.90 -10.15 -15.47
#